data_AF-A0A2N4YWT7-F1
#
_entry.id   AF-A0A2N4YWT7-F1
#
_cell.length_a   1.000
_cell.length_b   1.000
_cell.length_c   1.000
_cell.angle_alpha   90.00
_cell.angle_beta   90.00
_cell.angle_gamma   90.00
#
_symmetry.space_group_name_H-M   'P 1'
#
loop_
_entity.id
_entity.type
_entity.pdbx_description
1 polymer ?
#
loop_
_entity_poly.entity_id
_entity_poly.type
_entity_poly.pdbx_seq_one_letter_code
_entity_poly.pdbx_strand_id
1 'polypeptide(L)' 'MHQTKTGILLANLGTPDAPTPGAVKRYLRQFLSDKRVVDTSRLLWWPLLRGVILPIRSPRVAKLYQSVWM' A
#
# COMPACT_ATOMS: atom_id res chain seq x y z
N MET A 1 -34.53 26.37 -13.51
CA MET A 1 -33.93 25.67 -12.35
C MET A 1 -32.60 25.08 -12.79
N HIS A 2 -31.46 25.56 -12.28
CA HIS A 2 -30.17 24.92 -12.57
C HIS A 2 -30.14 23.57 -11.85
N GLN A 3 -30.17 22.47 -12.60
CA GLN A 3 -29.95 21.13 -12.05
C GLN A 3 -28.49 21.03 -11.60
N THR A 4 -28.27 21.09 -10.30
CA THR A 4 -26.95 20.86 -9.70
C THR A 4 -26.61 19.38 -9.85
N LYS A 5 -25.55 19.06 -10.61
CA LYS A 5 -25.09 17.68 -10.76
C LYS A 5 -24.34 17.27 -9.49
N THR A 6 -24.85 16.27 -8.79
CA THR A 6 -24.18 15.70 -7.60
C THR A 6 -23.10 14.72 -8.05
N GLY A 7 -21.85 14.98 -7.70
CA GLY A 7 -20.74 14.04 -7.85
C GLY A 7 -20.55 13.21 -6.58
N ILE A 8 -20.34 11.90 -6.74
CA ILE A 8 -20.04 10.98 -5.63
C ILE A 8 -18.61 10.46 -5.81
N LEU A 9 -17.76 10.61 -4.79
CA LEU A 9 -16.42 10.04 -4.76
C LEU A 9 -16.42 8.79 -3.88
N LEU A 10 -16.19 7.63 -4.51
CA LEU A 10 -15.87 6.39 -3.81
C LEU A 10 -14.35 6.28 -3.70
N ALA A 11 -13.84 6.18 -2.47
CA ALA A 11 -12.41 6.06 -2.21
C ALA A 11 -12.12 4.81 -1.38
N ASN A 12 -11.03 4.13 -1.72
CA ASN A 12 -10.45 3.02 -0.97
C ASN A 12 -8.92 3.09 -1.07
N LEU A 13 -8.21 2.36 -0.22
CA LEU A 13 -6.74 2.25 -0.25
C LEU A 13 -6.22 1.52 -1.49
N GLY A 14 -7.09 0.75 -2.16
CA GLY A 14 -6.71 -0.14 -3.24
C GLY A 14 -5.94 -1.38 -2.76
N THR A 15 -5.52 -2.18 -3.71
CA THR A 15 -4.80 -3.45 -3.53
C THR A 15 -3.62 -3.51 -4.50
N PRO A 16 -2.63 -4.40 -4.27
CA PRO A 16 -1.55 -4.59 -5.24
C PRO A 16 -2.08 -5.10 -6.59
N ASP A 17 -1.48 -4.64 -7.69
CA ASP A 17 -1.91 -5.00 -9.06
C ASP A 17 -1.78 -6.50 -9.39
N ALA A 18 -0.94 -7.22 -8.63
CA ALA A 18 -0.72 -8.65 -8.80
C ALA A 18 -0.25 -9.27 -7.46
N PRO A 19 -0.48 -10.58 -7.25
CA PRO A 19 -0.06 -11.29 -6.04
C PRO A 19 1.42 -11.70 -6.13
N THR A 20 2.27 -10.82 -6.67
CA THR A 20 3.71 -11.05 -6.81
C THR A 20 4.51 -10.20 -5.81
N PRO A 21 5.68 -10.66 -5.34
CA PRO A 21 6.49 -9.90 -4.41
C PRO A 21 6.82 -8.48 -4.90
N GLY A 22 7.00 -8.29 -6.21
CA GLY A 22 7.28 -6.98 -6.81
C GLY A 22 6.11 -6.01 -6.72
N ALA A 23 4.90 -6.46 -7.10
CA ALA A 23 3.70 -5.63 -7.02
C ALA A 23 3.33 -5.30 -5.56
N VAL A 24 3.39 -6.29 -4.66
CA VAL A 24 3.16 -6.10 -3.22
C VAL A 24 4.19 -5.14 -2.62
N LYS A 25 5.47 -5.26 -2.98
CA LYS A 25 6.52 -4.34 -2.51
C LYS A 25 6.26 -2.91 -2.96
N ARG A 26 5.80 -2.70 -4.20
CA ARG A 26 5.45 -1.37 -4.73
C ARG A 26 4.30 -0.76 -3.94
N TYR A 27 3.21 -1.52 -3.74
CA TYR A 27 2.06 -1.12 -2.96
C TYR A 27 2.43 -0.78 -1.51
N LEU A 28 3.09 -1.70 -0.79
CA LEU A 28 3.50 -1.49 0.60
C LEU A 28 4.45 -0.31 0.75
N ARG A 29 5.33 -0.08 -0.23
CA ARG A 29 6.22 1.08 -0.20
C ARG A 29 5.44 2.39 -0.29
N GLN A 30 4.43 2.48 -1.14
CA GLN A 30 3.59 3.67 -1.25
C GLN A 30 2.79 3.88 0.03
N PHE A 31 2.09 2.83 0.49
CA PHE A 31 1.22 2.89 1.67
C PHE A 31 2.00 3.21 2.96
N LEU A 32 3.10 2.52 3.22
CA LEU A 32 3.91 2.70 4.44
C LEU A 32 4.84 3.91 4.37
N SER A 33 4.97 4.60 3.23
CA SER A 33 5.68 5.87 3.16
C SER A 33 4.80 7.06 3.56
N ASP A 34 3.49 6.87 3.68
CA ASP A 34 2.56 7.92 4.08
C ASP A 34 2.69 8.21 5.58
N LYS A 35 2.91 9.49 5.92
CA LYS A 35 2.99 9.98 7.31
C LYS A 35 1.66 9.85 8.06
N ARG A 36 0.54 9.78 7.35
CA ARG A 36 -0.78 9.55 7.93
C ARG A 36 -0.99 8.10 8.37
N VAL A 37 -0.20 7.18 7.81
CA VAL A 37 -0.22 5.75 8.15
C VAL A 37 0.83 5.42 9.20
N VAL A 38 1.99 6.07 9.15
CA VAL A 38 3.09 5.83 10.10
C VAL A 38 3.59 7.15 10.69
N ASP A 39 3.43 7.31 12.00
CA ASP A 39 3.79 8.52 12.75
C ASP A 39 5.25 8.53 13.28
N THR A 40 6.13 7.71 12.69
CA THR A 40 7.55 7.65 13.10
C THR A 40 8.38 8.67 12.33
N SER A 41 9.41 9.24 12.97
CA SER A 41 10.36 10.14 12.31
C SER A 41 10.89 9.56 11.00
N ARG A 42 10.77 10.33 9.91
CA ARG A 42 11.10 9.90 8.54
C ARG A 42 12.54 9.42 8.40
N LEU A 43 13.47 10.00 9.16
CA LEU A 43 14.89 9.63 9.11
C LEU A 43 15.14 8.22 9.65
N LEU A 44 14.39 7.82 10.68
CA LEU A 44 14.47 6.47 11.25
C LEU A 44 13.62 5.48 10.44
N TRP A 45 12.45 5.93 9.98
CA TRP A 45 11.50 5.08 9.27
C TRP A 45 11.98 4.67 7.88
N TRP A 46 12.60 5.58 7.13
CA TRP A 46 13.03 5.30 5.76
C TRP A 46 14.03 4.13 5.63
N PRO A 47 15.12 4.06 6.43
CA PRO A 47 16.04 2.92 6.38
C PRO A 47 15.37 1.64 6.90
N LEU A 48 14.52 1.72 7.93
CA LEU A 48 13.79 0.56 8.44
C LEU A 48 12.82 -0.01 7.39
N LEU A 49 12.07 0.87 6.72
CA LEU A 49 11.13 0.51 5.68
C LEU A 49 11.84 -0.20 4.53
N ARG A 50 12.93 0.38 4.03
CA ARG A 50 13.62 -0.13 2.83
C ARG A 50 14.57 -1.29 3.10
N GLY A 51 15.22 -1.29 4.26
CA GLY A 51 16.23 -2.27 4.65
C GLY A 51 15.66 -3.52 5.30
N VAL A 52 14.54 -3.40 6.04
CA VAL A 52 13.99 -4.52 6.83
C VAL A 52 12.57 -4.86 6.41
N ILE A 53 11.65 -3.88 6.45
CA ILE A 53 10.23 -4.16 6.28
C ILE A 53 9.92 -4.63 4.86
N LEU A 54 10.27 -3.87 3.84
CA LEU A 54 9.98 -4.24 2.45
C LEU A 54 10.62 -5.56 2.02
N PRO A 55 11.92 -5.85 2.26
CA PRO A 55 12.51 -7.12 1.83
C PRO A 55 11.92 -8.34 2.57
N ILE A 56 11.59 -8.22 3.86
CA ILE A 56 11.08 -9.35 4.65
C ILE A 56 9.57 -9.54 4.45
N ARG A 57 8.80 -8.44 4.46
CA ARG A 57 7.33 -8.48 4.50
C ARG A 57 6.71 -8.73 3.12
N SER A 58 7.27 -8.13 2.06
CA SER A 58 6.69 -8.26 0.70
C SER A 58 6.54 -9.71 0.22
N PRO A 59 7.53 -10.61 0.35
CA PRO A 59 7.35 -12.00 -0.08
C PRO A 59 6.34 -12.76 0.78
N ARG A 60 6.29 -12.49 2.09
CA ARG A 60 5.31 -13.13 3.00
C ARG A 60 3.88 -12.72 2.66
N VAL A 61 3.67 -11.42 2.46
CA VAL A 61 2.36 -10.87 2.10
C VAL A 61 1.95 -11.30 0.69
N ALA A 62 2.88 -11.38 -0.26
CA ALA A 62 2.58 -11.91 -1.59
C ALA A 62 2.02 -13.33 -1.53
N LYS A 63 2.58 -14.23 -0.69
CA LYS A 63 2.01 -15.58 -0.51
C LYS A 63 0.57 -15.58 0.02
N LEU A 64 0.25 -14.65 0.92
CA LEU A 64 -1.11 -14.50 1.42
C LEU A 64 -2.04 -13.99 0.32
N TYR A 65 -1.62 -12.98 -0.45
CA TYR A 65 -2.39 -12.53 -1.61
C TYR A 65 -2.60 -13.67 -2.61
N GLN A 66 -1.58 -14.47 -2.90
CA GLN A 66 -1.69 -15.64 -3.77
C GLN A 66 -2.74 -16.65 -3.28
N SER A 67 -2.90 -16.84 -1.97
CA SER A 67 -3.90 -17.78 -1.44
C SER A 67 -5.36 -17.34 -1.65
N VAL A 68 -5.60 -16.04 -1.88
CA VAL A 68 -6.93 -15.47 -2.11
C VAL A 68 -7.11 -14.97 -3.55
N TRP A 69 -6.06 -15.08 -4.37
CA TRP A 69 -6.08 -14.71 -5.78
C TRP A 69 -6.52 -15.95 -6.58
N MET A 70 -7.75 -15.92 -7.09
CA MET A 70 -8.26 -16.94 -8.03
C MET A 70 -7.48 -16.91 -9.35
#